data_AF-A0A8T4ZTU7-F1
#
_entry.id   AF-A0A8T4ZTU7-F1
#
_cell.length_a   1.000
_cell.length_b   1.000
_cell.length_c   1.000
_cell.angle_alpha   90.00
_cell.angle_beta   90.00
_cell.angle_gamma   90.00
#
_symmetry.space_group_name_H-M   'P 1'
#
loop_
_entity.id
_entity.type
_entity.pdbx_description
1 polymer ?
#
loop_
_entity_poly.entity_id
_entity_poly.type
_entity_poly.pdbx_seq_one_letter_code
_entity_poly.pdbx_strand_id
1 'polypeptide(L)'
;MDEIYDFDVAIRRHRKILAQLRHGELALSFLDHIASFGLSKASVAKHAGHLISLLRVMDFDPATATRKDVERIVAWINSQPYREWTRRDKKLVLKKFIQYAKCGSCDRDTPYPPEVGWIKRRENGRDCRVKPDAP
;
A
#
# COMPACT_ATOMS: atom_id res chain seq x y z
N MET A 1 -4.77 7.45 -28.73
CA MET A 1 -5.81 6.40 -28.73
C MET A 1 -6.30 6.37 -27.29
N ASP A 2 -7.04 7.42 -26.91
CA ASP A 2 -7.39 7.77 -25.53
C ASP A 2 -8.92 7.69 -25.41
N GLU A 3 -9.43 6.48 -25.52
CA GLU A 3 -10.82 6.22 -25.19
C GLU A 3 -10.84 5.17 -24.07
N ILE A 4 -11.61 5.47 -23.03
CA ILE A 4 -12.12 4.53 -22.02
C ILE A 4 -11.19 4.26 -20.82
N TYR A 5 -10.75 5.30 -20.11
CA TYR A 5 -10.71 5.26 -18.64
C TYR A 5 -10.73 6.69 -18.08
N ASP A 6 -11.89 7.12 -17.58
CA ASP A 6 -11.99 8.38 -16.86
C ASP A 6 -11.37 8.20 -15.46
N PHE A 7 -10.06 8.39 -15.37
CA PHE A 7 -9.32 8.27 -14.13
C PHE A 7 -9.77 9.32 -13.11
N ASP A 8 -10.30 10.47 -13.52
CA ASP A 8 -10.87 11.45 -12.62
C ASP A 8 -12.14 10.91 -11.94
N VAL A 9 -13.02 10.23 -12.68
CA VAL A 9 -14.17 9.52 -12.12
C VAL A 9 -13.73 8.39 -11.19
N ALA A 10 -12.72 7.61 -11.57
CA ALA A 10 -12.18 6.53 -10.74
C ALA A 10 -11.60 7.06 -9.43
N ILE A 11 -10.79 8.12 -9.48
CA ILE A 11 -10.22 8.79 -8.30
C ILE A 11 -11.35 9.33 -7.42
N ARG A 12 -12.32 10.05 -7.98
CA ARG A 12 -13.46 10.60 -7.23
C ARG A 12 -14.23 9.50 -6.51
N ARG A 13 -14.53 8.39 -7.20
CA ARG A 13 -15.21 7.24 -6.60
C ARG A 13 -14.39 6.61 -5.48
N HIS A 14 -13.09 6.41 -5.69
CA HIS A 14 -12.23 5.83 -4.66
C HIS A 14 -12.09 6.73 -3.44
N ARG A 15 -11.96 8.05 -3.62
CA ARG A 15 -11.93 9.02 -2.51
C ARG A 15 -13.21 8.96 -1.68
N LYS A 16 -14.39 8.88 -2.32
CA LYS A 16 -15.67 8.70 -1.61
C LYS A 16 -15.69 7.43 -0.76
N ILE A 17 -15.18 6.31 -1.27
CA ILE A 17 -15.11 5.05 -0.52
C ILE A 17 -14.13 5.18 0.64
N LEU A 18 -12.93 5.72 0.39
CA LEU A 18 -11.90 5.90 1.42
C LEU A 18 -12.40 6.77 2.56
N ALA A 19 -13.12 7.85 2.28
CA ALA A 19 -13.69 8.74 3.29
C ALA A 19 -14.64 8.02 4.28
N GLN A 20 -15.17 6.85 3.93
CA GLN A 20 -16.08 6.06 4.76
C GLN A 20 -15.38 4.91 5.50
N LEU A 21 -14.08 4.68 5.24
CA LEU A 21 -13.31 3.62 5.86
C LEU A 21 -12.59 4.12 7.12
N ARG A 22 -12.27 3.17 8.02
CA ARG A 22 -11.37 3.43 9.13
C ARG A 22 -10.01 3.91 8.58
N HIS A 23 -9.48 4.99 9.14
CA HIS A 23 -8.27 5.67 8.65
C HIS A 23 -8.41 6.31 7.26
N GLY A 24 -9.65 6.58 6.83
CA GLY A 24 -9.98 7.20 5.56
C GLY A 24 -9.34 8.57 5.33
N GLU A 25 -9.38 9.45 6.34
CA GLU A 25 -8.77 10.79 6.26
C GLU A 25 -7.24 10.72 6.06
N LEU A 26 -6.58 9.79 6.76
CA LEU A 26 -5.15 9.55 6.59
C LEU A 26 -4.84 9.01 5.19
N ALA A 27 -5.66 8.11 4.67
CA ALA A 27 -5.50 7.61 3.30
C ALA A 27 -5.74 8.69 2.24
N LEU A 28 -6.70 9.60 2.45
CA LEU A 28 -6.92 10.74 1.57
C LEU A 28 -5.73 11.70 1.59
N SER A 29 -5.22 12.03 2.78
CA SER A 29 -4.03 12.88 2.94
C SER A 29 -2.80 12.26 2.28
N PHE A 30 -2.62 10.94 2.43
CA PHE A 30 -1.59 10.19 1.72
C PHE A 30 -1.75 10.26 0.20
N LEU A 31 -2.98 10.16 -0.33
CA LEU A 31 -3.22 10.28 -1.77
C LEU A 31 -2.90 11.68 -2.30
N ASP A 32 -3.21 12.72 -1.55
CA ASP A 32 -2.87 14.11 -1.90
C ASP A 32 -1.35 14.31 -1.86
N HIS A 33 -0.68 13.74 -0.85
CA HIS A 33 0.78 13.77 -0.71
C HIS A 33 1.51 13.07 -1.85
N ILE A 34 1.05 11.88 -2.28
CA ILE A 34 1.69 11.22 -3.41
C ILE A 34 1.34 11.90 -4.75
N ALA A 35 0.18 12.55 -4.85
CA ALA A 35 -0.18 13.33 -6.04
C ALA A 35 0.71 14.57 -6.19
N SER A 36 1.14 15.22 -5.08
CA SER A 36 2.02 16.39 -5.13
C SER A 36 3.42 16.08 -5.69
N PHE A 37 3.83 14.80 -5.71
CA PHE A 37 5.06 14.36 -6.38
C PHE A 37 4.94 14.20 -7.90
N GLY A 38 3.82 14.61 -8.50
CA GLY A 38 3.61 14.54 -9.95
C GLY A 38 3.25 13.15 -10.47
N LEU A 39 2.65 12.29 -9.64
CA LEU A 39 2.13 11.00 -10.08
C LEU A 39 1.01 11.18 -11.10
N SER A 40 0.96 10.30 -12.11
CA SER A 40 -0.13 10.30 -13.08
C SER A 40 -1.46 9.94 -12.41
N LYS A 41 -2.58 10.41 -12.99
CA LYS A 41 -3.93 10.09 -12.50
C LYS A 41 -4.16 8.57 -12.42
N ALA A 42 -3.66 7.81 -13.39
CA ALA A 42 -3.71 6.35 -13.38
C ALA A 42 -2.98 5.74 -12.17
N SER A 43 -1.80 6.26 -11.82
CA SER A 43 -1.05 5.82 -10.65
C SER A 43 -1.76 6.17 -9.34
N VAL A 44 -2.34 7.36 -9.23
CA VAL A 44 -3.14 7.78 -8.06
C VAL A 44 -4.39 6.90 -7.92
N ALA A 45 -5.12 6.65 -9.01
CA ALA A 45 -6.29 5.77 -9.01
C ALA A 45 -5.91 4.34 -8.56
N LYS A 46 -4.80 3.80 -9.07
CA LYS A 46 -4.28 2.48 -8.69
C LYS A 46 -3.94 2.42 -7.21
N HIS A 47 -3.26 3.43 -6.67
CA HIS A 47 -2.94 3.53 -5.24
C HIS A 47 -4.21 3.60 -4.39
N ALA A 48 -5.19 4.41 -4.79
CA ALA A 48 -6.47 4.52 -4.10
C ALA A 48 -7.23 3.18 -4.05
N GLY A 49 -7.29 2.45 -5.18
CA GLY A 49 -7.92 1.13 -5.22
C GLY A 49 -7.23 0.09 -4.34
N HIS A 50 -5.89 0.12 -4.29
CA HIS A 50 -5.13 -0.74 -3.37
C HIS A 50 -5.37 -0.37 -1.90
N LEU A 51 -5.38 0.92 -1.57
CA LEU A 51 -5.68 1.40 -0.21
C LEU A 51 -7.05 0.94 0.27
N ILE A 52 -8.10 1.03 -0.55
CA ILE A 52 -9.44 0.53 -0.18
C ILE A 52 -9.38 -0.93 0.28
N SER A 53 -8.62 -1.77 -0.44
CA SER A 53 -8.48 -3.18 -0.08
C SER A 53 -7.73 -3.37 1.24
N LEU A 54 -6.69 -2.57 1.48
CA LEU A 54 -5.85 -2.65 2.67
C LEU A 54 -6.59 -2.13 3.92
N LEU A 55 -7.24 -0.97 3.82
CA LEU A 55 -7.98 -0.34 4.92
C LEU A 55 -9.15 -1.22 5.40
N ARG A 56 -9.75 -2.01 4.51
CA ARG A 56 -10.85 -2.94 4.88
C ARG A 56 -10.42 -4.08 5.79
N VAL A 57 -9.15 -4.46 5.75
CA VAL A 57 -8.59 -5.56 6.57
C VAL A 57 -7.66 -5.08 7.68
N MET A 58 -7.41 -3.77 7.72
CA MET A 58 -6.56 -3.13 8.71
C MET A 58 -7.39 -2.83 9.96
N ASP A 59 -7.05 -3.50 11.05
CA ASP A 59 -7.73 -3.39 12.34
C ASP A 59 -6.98 -2.50 13.36
N PHE A 60 -5.81 -1.98 12.98
CA PHE A 60 -4.92 -1.17 13.81
C PHE A 60 -4.71 0.24 13.24
N ASP A 61 -4.23 1.16 14.08
CA ASP A 61 -3.87 2.51 13.66
C ASP A 61 -2.52 2.53 12.91
N PRO A 62 -2.48 3.00 11.65
CA PRO A 62 -1.25 3.11 10.87
C PRO A 62 -0.12 3.90 11.54
N ALA A 63 -0.45 4.93 12.32
CA ALA A 63 0.55 5.79 12.97
C ALA A 63 1.29 5.05 14.10
N THR A 64 0.59 4.15 14.80
CA THR A 64 1.14 3.37 15.92
C THR A 64 1.43 1.91 15.54
N ALA A 65 1.25 1.54 14.28
CA ALA A 65 1.41 0.18 13.76
C ALA A 65 2.74 -0.45 14.18
N THR A 66 2.68 -1.69 14.67
CA THR A 66 3.87 -2.49 14.98
C THR A 66 4.32 -3.29 13.77
N ARG A 67 5.54 -3.86 13.83
CA ARG A 67 6.02 -4.79 12.80
C ARG A 67 5.08 -6.00 12.63
N LYS A 68 4.54 -6.54 13.73
CA LYS A 68 3.61 -7.68 13.70
C LYS A 68 2.32 -7.32 12.95
N ASP A 69 1.82 -6.10 13.14
CA ASP A 69 0.64 -5.60 12.44
C ASP A 69 0.85 -5.55 10.93
N VAL A 70 1.99 -4.99 10.50
CA VAL A 70 2.38 -4.97 9.08
C VAL A 70 2.52 -6.40 8.53
N GLU A 71 3.16 -7.29 9.29
CA GLU A 71 3.33 -8.71 8.91
C GLU A 71 1.98 -9.41 8.72
N ARG A 72 0.97 -9.16 9.57
CA ARG A 72 -0.39 -9.70 9.41
C ARG A 72 -1.02 -9.28 8.08
N ILE A 73 -0.90 -8.00 7.71
CA ILE A 73 -1.43 -7.52 6.41
C ILE A 73 -0.65 -8.11 5.25
N VAL A 74 0.68 -8.20 5.34
CA VAL A 74 1.49 -8.83 4.28
C VAL A 74 1.16 -10.32 4.12
N ALA A 75 0.94 -11.03 5.21
CA ALA A 75 0.48 -12.43 5.20
C ALA A 75 -0.89 -12.55 4.52
N TRP A 76 -1.83 -11.66 4.85
CA TRP A 76 -3.13 -11.59 4.17
C TRP A 76 -2.98 -11.33 2.67
N ILE A 77 -2.13 -10.39 2.23
CA ILE A 77 -1.87 -10.15 0.80
C ILE A 77 -1.34 -11.42 0.10
N ASN A 78 -0.47 -12.17 0.77
CA ASN A 78 0.11 -13.40 0.22
C ASN A 78 -0.90 -14.55 0.12
N SER A 79 -1.89 -14.61 1.04
CA SER A 79 -2.93 -15.63 1.01
C SER A 79 -4.00 -15.38 -0.06
N GLN A 80 -4.10 -14.15 -0.58
CA GLN A 80 -5.07 -13.83 -1.63
C GLN A 80 -4.68 -14.43 -2.99
N PRO A 81 -5.66 -14.79 -3.85
CA PRO A 81 -5.45 -15.29 -5.21
C PRO A 81 -5.06 -14.17 -6.20
N TYR A 82 -4.19 -13.26 -5.77
CA TYR A 82 -3.66 -12.19 -6.60
C TYR A 82 -2.47 -12.67 -7.43
N ARG A 83 -2.35 -12.11 -8.64
CA ARG A 83 -1.13 -12.23 -9.43
C ARG A 83 0.06 -11.64 -8.66
N GLU A 84 1.24 -12.18 -8.92
CA GLU A 84 2.48 -11.80 -8.23
C GLU A 84 2.74 -10.28 -8.28
N TRP A 85 2.58 -9.66 -9.45
CA TRP A 85 2.73 -8.21 -9.62
C TRP A 85 1.71 -7.41 -8.78
N THR A 86 0.46 -7.87 -8.67
CA THR A 86 -0.57 -7.24 -7.83
C THR A 86 -0.22 -7.35 -6.34
N ARG A 87 0.32 -8.50 -5.89
CA ARG A 87 0.81 -8.64 -4.51
C ARG A 87 1.95 -7.66 -4.24
N ARG A 88 2.91 -7.54 -5.17
CA ARG A 88 4.02 -6.59 -5.08
C ARG A 88 3.53 -5.14 -4.98
N ASP A 89 2.60 -4.75 -5.83
CA ASP A 89 2.03 -3.40 -5.81
C ASP A 89 1.31 -3.09 -4.50
N LYS A 90 0.50 -4.03 -3.99
CA LYS A 90 -0.18 -3.87 -2.70
C LYS A 90 0.80 -3.74 -1.53
N LYS A 91 1.87 -4.55 -1.50
CA LYS A 91 2.94 -4.44 -0.48
C LYS A 91 3.66 -3.10 -0.56
N LEU A 92 3.90 -2.58 -1.77
CA LEU A 92 4.53 -1.28 -1.96
C LEU A 92 3.64 -0.14 -1.47
N VAL A 93 2.33 -0.20 -1.75
CA VAL A 93 1.35 0.77 -1.23
C VAL A 93 1.29 0.72 0.28
N LEU A 94 1.21 -0.48 0.88
CA LEU A 94 1.25 -0.64 2.33
C LEU A 94 2.51 -0.01 2.94
N LYS A 95 3.68 -0.29 2.35
CA LYS A 95 4.97 0.25 2.79
C LYS A 95 4.96 1.79 2.81
N LYS A 96 4.53 2.42 1.72
CA LYS A 96 4.45 3.89 1.61
C LYS A 96 3.41 4.47 2.56
N PHE A 97 2.26 3.82 2.71
CA PHE A 97 1.20 4.30 3.56
C PHE A 97 1.61 4.35 5.04
N ILE A 98 2.28 3.30 5.55
CA ILE A 98 2.80 3.30 6.93
C ILE A 98 3.97 4.28 7.09
N GLN A 99 4.83 4.42 6.08
CA GLN A 99 5.88 5.46 6.09
C GLN A 99 5.26 6.86 6.23
N TYR A 100 4.22 7.17 5.44
CA TYR A 100 3.49 8.42 5.54
C TYR A 100 2.84 8.60 6.92
N ALA A 101 2.16 7.56 7.42
CA ALA A 101 1.48 7.62 8.71
C ALA A 101 2.42 7.93 9.88
N LYS A 102 3.65 7.41 9.85
CA LYS A 102 4.64 7.59 10.92
C LYS A 102 5.53 8.81 10.73
N CYS A 103 5.90 9.14 9.50
CA CYS A 103 6.91 10.17 9.21
C CYS A 103 6.33 11.44 8.59
N GLY A 104 5.04 11.44 8.20
CA GLY A 104 4.39 12.56 7.51
C GLY A 104 4.81 12.75 6.05
N SER A 105 5.78 11.98 5.54
CA SER A 105 6.19 12.02 4.13
C SER A 105 6.56 10.63 3.58
N CYS A 106 6.63 10.55 2.25
CA CYS A 106 7.13 9.43 1.46
C CYS A 106 8.26 9.85 0.51
N ASP A 107 8.95 10.95 0.83
CA ASP A 107 10.08 11.43 0.05
C ASP A 107 11.21 10.40 0.01
N ARG A 108 12.07 10.52 -0.99
CA ARG A 108 13.21 9.61 -1.17
C ARG A 108 14.18 9.65 0.02
N ASP A 109 14.26 10.81 0.67
CA ASP A 109 15.11 11.07 1.83
C ASP A 109 14.44 10.72 3.16
N THR A 110 13.13 10.43 3.15
CA THR A 110 12.44 9.97 4.37
C THR A 110 12.84 8.52 4.65
N PRO A 111 13.41 8.20 5.82
CA PRO A 111 13.77 6.83 6.16
C PRO A 111 12.52 5.95 6.27
N TYR A 112 12.65 4.68 5.92
CA TYR A 112 11.56 3.72 6.16
C TYR A 112 11.57 3.30 7.62
N PRO A 113 10.40 3.34 8.31
CA PRO A 113 10.27 2.76 9.63
C PRO A 113 10.66 1.27 9.65
N PRO A 114 11.25 0.76 10.75
CA PRO A 114 11.69 -0.64 10.84
C PRO A 114 10.56 -1.66 10.58
N GLU A 115 9.31 -1.28 10.85
CA GLU A 115 8.11 -2.09 10.64
C GLU A 115 7.86 -2.39 9.16
N VAL A 116 8.32 -1.53 8.25
CA VAL A 116 8.15 -1.68 6.79
C VAL A 116 9.46 -1.74 6.01
N GLY A 117 10.59 -1.47 6.66
CA GLY A 117 11.93 -1.46 6.05
C GLY A 117 12.30 -2.79 5.38
N TRP A 118 11.86 -3.92 5.95
CA TRP A 118 12.11 -5.28 5.46
C TRP A 118 11.35 -5.63 4.17
N ILE A 119 10.31 -4.87 3.80
CA ILE A 119 9.54 -5.09 2.57
C ILE A 119 10.38 -4.60 1.38
N LYS A 120 10.94 -5.52 0.61
CA LYS A 120 11.79 -5.21 -0.55
C LYS A 120 10.97 -4.78 -1.77
N ARG A 121 11.47 -3.78 -2.52
CA ARG A 121 10.85 -3.31 -3.78
C ARG A 121 11.08 -4.28 -4.95
N ARG A 122 12.20 -5.02 -4.93
CA ARG A 122 12.55 -6.06 -5.90
C ARG A 122 12.98 -7.31 -5.15
N GLU A 123 12.42 -8.46 -5.52
CA GLU A 123 13.08 -9.74 -5.27
C GLU A 123 14.24 -9.79 -6.28
N ASN A 124 15.47 -9.67 -5.80
CA ASN A 124 16.58 -10.23 -6.56
C ASN A 124 16.29 -11.73 -6.60
N GLY A 125 16.13 -12.33 -7.78
CA GLY A 125 15.63 -13.69 -7.98
C GLY A 125 16.50 -14.77 -7.33
N ARG A 126 16.39 -14.91 -6.01
CA ARG A 126 16.82 -16.06 -5.23
C ARG A 126 15.71 -16.37 -4.24
N ASP A 127 14.88 -17.30 -4.68
CA ASP A 127 13.89 -17.98 -3.87
C ASP A 127 14.62 -18.79 -2.78
N CYS A 128 14.91 -18.17 -1.65
CA CYS A 128 15.31 -18.89 -0.44
C CYS A 128 14.05 -19.39 0.28
N ARG A 129 13.30 -20.29 -0.36
CA ARG A 129 12.37 -21.18 0.35
C ARG A 129 13.21 -22.11 1.22
N VAL A 130 13.48 -21.70 2.44
CA VAL A 130 13.82 -22.64 3.51
C VAL A 130 12.53 -23.39 3.80
N LYS A 131 12.38 -24.59 3.22
CA LYS A 131 11.40 -25.55 3.72
C LYS A 131 11.85 -25.91 5.14
N PRO A 132 10.97 -25.88 6.16
CA PRO A 132 11.31 -26.56 7.41
C PRO A 132 11.56 -28.02 7.07
N ASP A 133 12.74 -28.51 7.43
CA ASP A 133 13.09 -29.93 7.36
C ASP A 133 12.02 -30.67 8.17
N ALA A 134 11.22 -31.49 7.50
CA ALA A 134 10.25 -32.33 8.17
C ALA A 134 11.03 -33.48 8.85
N PRO A 135 10.74 -33.81 10.12
CA PRO A 135 11.39 -34.91 10.83
C PRO A 135 11.11 -36.28 10.20
#